data_AF-A0A6J8ELD7-F1
#
_entry.id   AF-A0A6J8ELD7-F1
#
_cell.length_a   1.000
_cell.length_b   1.000
_cell.length_c   1.000
_cell.angle_alpha   90.00
_cell.angle_beta   90.00
_cell.angle_gamma   90.00
#
_symmetry.space_group_name_H-M   'P 1'
#
loop_
_entity.id
_entity.type
_entity.pdbx_description
1 polymer ?
#
loop_
_entity_poly.entity_id
_entity_poly.type
_entity_poly.pdbx_seq_one_letter_code
_entity_poly.pdbx_strand_id
1 'polypeptide(L)'
;MAVYSIFAFCCMTFVYAEDENRIQTLQHDVDTLRVMVQELTTENKLYKTEMELMTEKMRQLETKFDRELSGQKHEGELNTILTKTLHLATNQMVVFDHIQLNHGNSYSSLDGEFVCTLQGTYAVSWTITCSDNTAIETELVVNGNVKGHIFTDAGNHADYETNSGTAVLDL
;
A
#
# COMPACT_ATOMS: atom_id res chain seq x y z
N MET A 1 57.50 -31.90 76.28
CA MET A 1 57.63 -31.32 74.93
C MET A 1 56.60 -31.88 73.91
N ALA A 2 55.86 -32.97 74.19
CA ALA A 2 54.94 -33.59 73.23
C ALA A 2 53.56 -32.91 73.04
N VAL A 3 53.06 -32.16 74.03
CA VAL A 3 51.68 -31.62 74.01
C VAL A 3 51.51 -30.47 73.01
N TYR A 4 52.53 -29.63 72.80
CA TYR A 4 52.50 -28.53 71.83
C TYR A 4 52.47 -29.02 70.37
N SER A 5 53.17 -30.11 70.04
CA SER A 5 53.13 -30.71 68.69
C SER A 5 51.75 -31.23 68.32
N ILE A 6 51.03 -31.86 69.26
CA ILE A 6 49.71 -32.42 69.01
C ILE A 6 48.67 -31.32 68.79
N PHE A 7 48.71 -30.25 69.60
CA PHE A 7 47.82 -29.10 69.43
C PHE A 7 48.06 -28.35 68.11
N ALA A 8 49.32 -28.14 67.72
CA ALA A 8 49.66 -27.52 66.46
C ALA A 8 49.19 -28.35 65.25
N PHE A 9 49.35 -29.67 65.31
CA PHE A 9 48.92 -30.57 64.24
C PHE A 9 47.39 -30.59 64.09
N CYS A 10 46.67 -30.70 65.22
CA CYS A 10 45.19 -30.70 65.24
C CYS A 10 44.60 -29.38 64.71
N CYS A 11 45.17 -28.25 65.13
CA CYS A 11 44.76 -26.92 64.66
C CYS A 11 45.02 -26.74 63.16
N MET A 12 46.16 -27.20 62.65
CA MET A 12 46.44 -27.19 61.21
C MET A 12 45.40 -28.01 60.45
N THR A 13 45.13 -29.25 60.86
CA THR A 13 44.14 -30.10 60.19
C THR A 13 42.73 -29.51 60.21
N PHE A 14 42.33 -28.82 61.27
CA PHE A 14 41.02 -28.15 61.35
C PHE A 14 40.93 -26.96 60.38
N VAL A 15 41.96 -26.11 60.33
CA VAL A 15 42.05 -24.98 59.39
C VAL A 15 42.05 -25.47 57.93
N TYR A 16 42.81 -26.53 57.63
CA TYR A 16 42.81 -27.15 56.30
C TYR A 16 41.44 -27.72 55.91
N ALA A 17 40.74 -28.37 56.85
CA ALA A 17 39.39 -28.90 56.59
C ALA A 17 38.34 -27.80 56.37
N GLU A 18 38.48 -26.67 57.06
CA GLU A 18 37.60 -25.52 56.87
C GLU A 18 37.86 -24.83 55.51
N ASP A 19 39.13 -24.71 55.11
CA ASP A 19 39.49 -24.19 53.80
C ASP A 19 39.06 -25.11 52.65
N GLU A 20 39.15 -26.44 52.78
CA GLU A 20 38.62 -27.37 51.77
C GLU A 20 37.10 -27.23 51.60
N ASN A 21 36.34 -27.10 52.69
CA ASN A 21 34.89 -26.89 52.63
C ASN A 21 34.52 -25.56 51.95
N ARG A 22 35.30 -24.50 52.21
CA ARG A 22 35.12 -23.19 51.55
C ARG A 22 35.45 -23.26 50.06
N ILE A 23 36.52 -23.98 49.70
CA ILE A 23 36.91 -24.19 48.30
C ILE A 23 35.83 -24.99 47.55
N GLN A 24 35.28 -26.04 48.16
CA GLN A 24 34.22 -26.83 47.54
C GLN A 24 32.92 -26.02 47.35
N THR A 25 32.54 -25.22 48.35
CA THR A 25 31.38 -24.31 48.23
C THR A 25 31.59 -23.30 47.11
N LEU A 26 32.78 -22.68 47.04
CA LEU A 26 33.10 -21.73 45.97
C LEU A 26 33.13 -22.37 44.58
N GLN A 27 33.60 -23.61 44.46
CA GLN A 27 33.55 -24.36 43.21
C GLN A 27 32.11 -24.62 42.77
N HIS A 28 31.24 -25.01 43.71
CA HIS A 28 29.82 -25.21 43.45
C HIS A 28 29.11 -23.92 42.99
N ASP A 29 29.40 -22.79 43.65
CA ASP A 29 28.84 -21.49 43.26
C ASP A 29 29.32 -21.07 41.87
N VAL A 30 30.60 -21.27 41.55
CA VAL A 30 31.15 -21.00 40.21
C VAL A 30 30.49 -21.86 39.14
N ASP A 31 30.25 -23.13 39.41
CA ASP A 31 29.57 -24.02 38.46
C ASP A 31 28.10 -23.65 38.28
N THR A 32 27.42 -23.25 39.37
CA THR A 32 26.03 -22.75 39.30
C THR A 32 25.93 -21.46 38.51
N LEU A 33 26.85 -20.52 38.73
CA LEU A 33 26.94 -19.26 37.97
C LEU A 33 27.20 -19.52 36.48
N ARG A 34 28.06 -20.50 36.14
CA ARG A 34 28.30 -20.87 34.75
C ARG A 34 27.04 -21.35 34.04
N VAL A 35 26.24 -22.18 34.71
CA VAL A 35 24.97 -22.66 34.15
C VAL A 35 24.00 -21.51 33.92
N MET A 36 23.81 -20.62 34.90
CA MET A 36 22.93 -19.46 34.76
C MET A 36 23.37 -18.53 33.62
N VAL A 37 24.69 -18.29 33.46
CA VAL A 37 25.21 -17.48 32.35
C VAL A 37 24.95 -18.15 30.99
N GLN A 38 25.06 -19.48 30.89
CA GLN A 38 24.73 -20.20 29.65
C GLN A 38 23.25 -20.11 29.29
N GLU A 39 22.37 -20.27 30.28
CA GLU A 39 20.93 -20.14 30.10
C GLU A 39 20.57 -18.73 29.63
N LEU A 40 21.07 -17.70 30.33
CA LEU A 40 20.87 -16.30 29.96
C LEU A 40 21.42 -15.98 28.56
N THR A 41 22.56 -16.58 28.19
CA THR A 41 23.13 -16.42 26.85
C THR A 41 22.23 -17.04 25.78
N THR A 42 21.55 -18.14 26.10
CA THR A 42 20.64 -18.83 25.20
C THR A 42 19.35 -18.03 25.02
N GLU A 43 18.77 -17.51 26.10
CA GLU A 43 17.62 -16.61 26.04
C GLU A 43 17.93 -15.34 25.24
N ASN A 44 19.08 -14.70 25.47
CA ASN A 44 19.48 -13.52 24.70
C ASN A 44 19.61 -13.81 23.19
N LYS A 45 20.06 -15.01 22.80
CA LYS A 45 20.09 -15.44 21.39
C LYS A 45 18.68 -15.61 20.83
N LEU A 46 17.77 -16.18 21.61
CA LEU A 46 16.37 -16.36 21.22
C LEU A 46 15.70 -15.01 21.00
N TYR A 47 15.79 -14.09 21.97
CA TYR A 47 15.22 -12.74 21.86
C TYR A 47 15.76 -11.98 20.65
N LYS A 48 17.06 -12.12 20.35
CA LYS A 48 17.65 -11.52 19.15
C LYS A 48 17.00 -12.05 17.86
N THR A 49 16.76 -13.36 17.79
CA THR A 49 16.14 -14.01 16.62
C THR A 49 14.68 -13.57 16.45
N GLU A 50 13.92 -13.47 17.54
CA GLU A 50 12.54 -12.98 17.51
C GLU A 50 12.46 -11.51 17.06
N MET A 51 13.42 -10.69 17.49
CA MET A 51 13.50 -9.28 17.09
C MET A 51 13.80 -9.15 15.59
N GLU A 52 14.73 -9.93 15.06
CA GLU A 52 15.02 -9.99 13.62
C GLU A 52 13.78 -10.41 12.81
N LEU A 53 13.04 -11.41 13.29
CA LEU A 53 11.78 -11.84 12.69
C LEU A 53 10.71 -10.73 12.74
N MET A 54 10.62 -10.01 13.85
CA MET A 54 9.68 -8.90 13.99
C MET A 54 9.99 -7.76 13.03
N THR A 55 11.27 -7.41 12.87
CA THR A 55 11.70 -6.42 11.88
C THR A 55 11.34 -6.83 10.46
N GLU A 56 11.54 -8.10 10.10
CA GLU A 56 11.16 -8.59 8.76
C GLU A 56 9.63 -8.59 8.57
N LYS A 57 8.86 -8.96 9.60
CA LYS A 57 7.39 -8.87 9.56
C LYS A 57 6.91 -7.43 9.40
N MET A 58 7.54 -6.47 10.08
CA MET A 58 7.24 -5.04 9.91
C MET A 58 7.51 -4.59 8.47
N ARG A 59 8.68 -4.94 7.92
CA ARG A 59 9.03 -4.63 6.53
C ARG A 59 8.01 -5.20 5.54
N GLN A 60 7.59 -6.46 5.75
CA GLN A 60 6.56 -7.08 4.92
C GLN A 60 5.22 -6.37 5.04
N LEU A 61 4.83 -5.94 6.25
CA LEU A 61 3.59 -5.22 6.47
C LEU A 61 3.59 -3.84 5.78
N GLU A 62 4.70 -3.10 5.85
CA GLU A 62 4.88 -1.83 5.13
C GLU A 62 4.70 -2.03 3.62
N THR A 63 5.37 -3.02 3.03
CA THR A 63 5.20 -3.30 1.59
C THR A 63 3.77 -3.70 1.21
N LYS A 64 3.07 -4.41 2.10
CA LYS A 64 1.67 -4.78 1.87
C LYS A 64 0.76 -3.55 1.96
N PHE A 65 1.02 -2.67 2.91
CA PHE A 65 0.28 -1.43 3.09
C PHE A 65 0.46 -0.50 1.89
N ASP A 66 1.68 -0.32 1.37
CA ASP A 66 1.93 0.48 0.17
C ASP A 66 1.18 -0.07 -1.05
N ARG A 67 1.13 -1.40 -1.20
CA ARG A 67 0.36 -2.04 -2.28
C ARG A 67 -1.14 -1.80 -2.12
N GLU A 68 -1.68 -1.93 -0.92
CA GLU A 68 -3.10 -1.65 -0.64
C GLU A 68 -3.44 -0.16 -0.86
N LEU A 69 -2.56 0.75 -0.43
CA LEU A 69 -2.70 2.19 -0.66
C LEU A 69 -2.65 2.53 -2.15
N SER A 70 -1.76 1.88 -2.91
CA SER A 70 -1.69 2.05 -4.37
C SER A 70 -2.95 1.53 -5.08
N GLY A 71 -3.55 0.45 -4.58
CA GLY A 71 -4.81 -0.10 -5.10
C GLY A 71 -6.04 0.74 -4.75
N GLN A 72 -5.93 1.70 -3.82
CA GLN A 72 -7.00 2.63 -3.43
C GLN A 72 -6.85 4.04 -4.03
N LYS A 73 -5.82 4.31 -4.84
CA LYS A 73 -5.75 5.55 -5.62
C LYS A 73 -6.73 5.47 -6.80
N HIS A 74 -7.98 5.84 -6.55
CA HIS A 74 -8.97 6.13 -7.57
C HIS A 74 -8.61 7.45 -8.28
N GLU A 75 -7.54 7.48 -9.08
CA GLU A 75 -7.23 8.62 -9.96
C GLU A 75 -7.80 8.34 -11.36
N GLY A 76 -8.59 9.28 -11.89
CA GLY A 76 -9.21 9.17 -13.22
C GLY A 76 -10.68 8.74 -13.25
N GLU A 77 -11.38 8.73 -12.11
CA GLU A 77 -12.83 8.62 -12.09
C GLU A 77 -13.47 9.97 -12.46
N LEU A 78 -14.20 9.98 -13.58
CA LEU A 78 -14.88 11.16 -14.11
C LEU A 78 -16.36 10.89 -14.30
N ASN A 79 -17.19 11.85 -13.88
CA ASN A 79 -18.60 11.90 -14.26
C ASN A 79 -18.99 13.37 -14.49
N THR A 80 -19.39 13.68 -15.73
CA THR A 80 -19.74 15.02 -16.17
C THR A 80 -21.00 15.00 -17.03
N ILE A 81 -21.79 16.06 -16.96
CA ILE A 81 -23.01 16.21 -17.76
C ILE A 81 -23.05 17.58 -18.44
N LEU A 82 -23.86 17.68 -19.49
CA LEU A 82 -24.27 18.95 -20.07
C LEU A 82 -25.56 19.40 -19.42
N THR A 83 -25.60 20.63 -18.93
CA THR A 83 -26.80 21.24 -18.34
C THR A 83 -27.61 22.08 -19.34
N LYS A 84 -27.05 22.31 -20.53
CA LYS A 84 -27.65 23.11 -21.60
C LYS A 84 -27.44 22.46 -22.96
N THR A 85 -28.36 22.72 -23.88
CA THR A 85 -28.19 22.37 -25.30
C THR A 85 -27.02 23.15 -25.89
N LEU A 86 -26.16 22.45 -26.62
CA LEU A 86 -25.03 23.05 -27.33
C LEU A 86 -25.31 23.12 -28.83
N HIS A 87 -24.85 24.20 -29.46
CA HIS A 87 -24.71 24.28 -30.91
C HIS A 87 -23.24 24.07 -31.23
N LEU A 88 -22.93 22.93 -31.82
CA LEU A 88 -21.56 22.51 -32.10
C LEU A 88 -21.21 22.73 -33.57
N ALA A 89 -20.03 23.26 -33.83
CA ALA A 89 -19.43 23.27 -35.16
C ALA A 89 -18.73 21.94 -35.44
N THR A 90 -18.46 21.65 -36.72
CA THR A 90 -17.66 20.49 -37.12
C THR A 90 -16.28 20.53 -36.44
N ASN A 91 -15.83 19.38 -35.92
CA ASN A 91 -14.56 19.22 -35.19
C ASN A 91 -14.44 20.09 -33.92
N GLN A 92 -15.56 20.50 -33.32
CA GLN A 92 -15.56 21.17 -32.03
C GLN A 92 -15.51 20.14 -30.89
N MET A 93 -14.64 20.36 -29.90
CA MET A 93 -14.61 19.55 -28.68
C MET A 93 -15.88 19.77 -27.85
N VAL A 94 -16.47 18.68 -27.35
CA VAL A 94 -17.62 18.74 -26.45
C VAL A 94 -17.13 19.02 -25.04
N VAL A 95 -17.45 20.20 -24.52
CA VAL A 95 -17.10 20.60 -23.15
C VAL A 95 -18.32 20.43 -22.24
N PHE A 96 -18.29 19.42 -21.39
CA PHE A 96 -19.30 19.19 -20.35
C PHE A 96 -19.16 20.25 -19.25
N ASP A 97 -20.23 20.98 -18.98
CA ASP A 97 -20.21 22.18 -18.13
C ASP A 97 -20.51 21.92 -16.66
N HIS A 98 -20.95 20.71 -16.31
CA HIS A 98 -21.21 20.32 -14.94
C HIS A 98 -20.45 19.06 -14.54
N ILE A 99 -19.57 19.18 -13.55
CA ILE A 99 -18.75 18.10 -13.02
C ILE A 99 -19.43 17.52 -11.78
N GLN A 100 -19.83 16.25 -11.85
CA GLN A 100 -20.37 15.50 -10.71
C GLN A 100 -19.26 14.80 -9.92
N LEU A 101 -18.25 14.28 -10.63
CA LEU A 101 -17.07 13.60 -10.06
C LEU A 101 -15.86 13.88 -10.94
N ASN A 102 -14.70 14.18 -10.35
CA ASN A 102 -13.43 14.37 -11.06
C ASN A 102 -12.25 14.05 -10.13
N HIS A 103 -12.10 12.78 -9.75
CA HIS A 103 -11.02 12.36 -8.88
C HIS A 103 -9.66 12.47 -9.58
N GLY A 104 -8.69 13.10 -8.92
CA GLY A 104 -7.39 13.43 -9.51
C GLY A 104 -7.39 14.73 -10.31
N ASN A 105 -8.53 15.41 -10.45
CA ASN A 105 -8.68 16.65 -11.21
C ASN A 105 -8.16 16.52 -12.67
N SER A 106 -8.43 15.36 -13.26
CA SER A 106 -7.95 14.95 -14.59
C SER A 106 -8.74 15.57 -15.73
N TYR A 107 -9.99 15.99 -15.50
CA TYR A 107 -10.80 16.69 -16.50
C TYR A 107 -10.74 18.21 -16.32
N SER A 108 -10.65 18.94 -17.42
CA SER A 108 -10.74 20.40 -17.46
C SER A 108 -12.04 20.86 -18.12
N SER A 109 -12.85 21.62 -17.37
CA SER A 109 -14.10 22.22 -17.89
C SER A 109 -13.88 23.43 -18.78
N LEU A 110 -12.62 23.85 -19.01
CA LEU A 110 -12.29 24.95 -19.91
C LEU A 110 -12.21 24.48 -21.36
N ASP A 111 -11.57 23.34 -21.58
CA ASP A 111 -11.26 22.79 -22.91
C ASP A 111 -12.00 21.48 -23.19
N GLY A 112 -12.46 20.75 -22.16
CA GLY A 112 -13.17 19.47 -22.31
C GLY A 112 -12.23 18.26 -22.36
N GLU A 113 -10.94 18.45 -22.04
CA GLU A 113 -9.94 17.39 -22.09
C GLU A 113 -9.88 16.61 -20.77
N PHE A 114 -9.70 15.29 -20.89
CA PHE A 114 -9.39 14.41 -19.77
C PHE A 114 -7.97 13.86 -19.92
N VAL A 115 -7.12 14.11 -18.91
CA VAL A 115 -5.72 13.69 -18.88
C VAL A 115 -5.54 12.54 -17.89
N CYS A 116 -5.11 11.39 -18.40
CA CYS A 116 -4.74 10.24 -17.58
C CYS A 116 -3.41 10.51 -16.87
N THR A 117 -3.42 10.54 -15.53
CA THR A 117 -2.19 10.72 -14.72
C THR A 117 -1.53 9.40 -14.37
N LEU A 118 -2.28 8.30 -14.43
CA LEU A 118 -1.81 6.94 -14.16
C LEU A 118 -2.03 6.08 -15.40
N GLN A 119 -1.06 5.20 -15.66
CA GLN A 119 -1.21 4.20 -16.70
C GLN A 119 -2.19 3.12 -16.25
N GLY A 120 -3.15 2.77 -17.11
CA GLY A 120 -4.14 1.76 -16.77
C GLY A 120 -5.20 1.53 -17.85
N THR A 121 -6.11 0.60 -17.55
CA THR A 121 -7.27 0.32 -18.39
C THR A 121 -8.45 1.18 -17.94
N TYR A 122 -8.99 1.98 -18.85
CA TYR A 122 -10.10 2.88 -18.63
C TYR A 122 -11.34 2.41 -19.40
N ALA A 123 -12.50 2.48 -18.76
CA ALA A 123 -13.79 2.33 -19.43
C ALA A 123 -14.42 3.71 -19.59
N VAL A 124 -14.58 4.15 -20.83
CA VAL A 124 -15.19 5.43 -21.18
C VAL A 124 -16.55 5.17 -21.79
N SER A 125 -17.59 5.75 -21.21
CA SER A 125 -18.93 5.76 -21.77
C SER A 125 -19.40 7.19 -21.98
N TRP A 126 -20.02 7.46 -23.11
CA TRP A 126 -20.64 8.76 -23.39
C TRP A 126 -22.00 8.55 -24.03
N THR A 127 -22.93 9.45 -23.71
CA THR A 127 -24.30 9.43 -24.20
C THR A 127 -24.62 10.81 -24.76
N ILE A 128 -25.16 10.83 -25.97
CA ILE A 128 -25.49 12.06 -26.69
C ILE A 128 -26.95 12.00 -27.12
N THR A 129 -27.69 13.03 -26.74
CA THR A 129 -29.05 13.29 -27.24
C THR A 129 -28.99 14.43 -28.25
N CYS A 130 -29.55 14.22 -29.43
CA CYS A 130 -29.72 15.27 -30.42
C CYS A 130 -31.17 15.79 -30.44
N SER A 131 -31.35 17.03 -30.91
CA SER A 131 -32.67 17.67 -30.98
C SER A 131 -33.42 17.23 -32.24
N ASP A 132 -34.71 17.52 -32.29
CA ASP A 132 -35.55 17.22 -33.43
C ASP A 132 -35.00 17.83 -34.73
N ASN A 133 -35.14 17.09 -35.83
CA ASN A 133 -34.64 17.48 -37.14
C ASN A 133 -33.12 17.76 -37.20
N THR A 134 -32.33 17.22 -36.27
CA THR A 134 -30.87 17.34 -36.26
C THR A 134 -30.18 15.97 -36.23
N ALA A 135 -28.93 15.94 -36.64
CA ALA A 135 -28.06 14.77 -36.47
C ALA A 135 -26.71 15.24 -35.94
N ILE A 136 -26.08 14.40 -35.12
CA ILE A 136 -24.74 14.65 -34.60
C ILE A 136 -23.90 13.38 -34.65
N GLU A 137 -22.69 13.56 -35.13
CA GLU A 137 -21.63 12.57 -35.06
C GLU A 137 -20.67 12.98 -33.94
N THR A 138 -20.32 12.04 -33.06
CA THR A 138 -19.33 12.29 -32.01
C THR A 138 -18.30 11.18 -31.98
N GLU A 139 -17.05 11.60 -31.78
CA GLU A 139 -15.89 10.72 -31.74
C GLU A 139 -15.24 10.78 -30.36
N LEU A 140 -14.86 9.61 -29.83
CA LEU A 140 -13.92 9.52 -28.72
C LEU A 140 -12.51 9.55 -29.30
N VAL A 141 -11.75 10.60 -28.97
CA VAL A 141 -10.41 10.82 -29.51
C VAL A 141 -9.37 10.68 -28.40
N VAL A 142 -8.32 9.89 -28.65
CA VAL A 142 -7.17 9.72 -27.76
C VAL A 142 -5.91 10.15 -28.50
N ASN A 143 -5.25 11.20 -28.02
CA ASN A 143 -4.02 11.73 -28.61
C ASN A 143 -4.14 11.94 -30.13
N GLY A 144 -5.25 12.53 -30.57
CA GLY A 144 -5.55 12.81 -31.98
C GLY A 144 -6.02 11.61 -32.81
N ASN A 145 -6.17 10.42 -32.22
CA ASN A 145 -6.67 9.22 -32.91
C ASN A 145 -8.08 8.87 -32.44
N VAL A 146 -9.00 8.65 -33.38
CA VAL A 146 -10.36 8.19 -33.09
C VAL A 146 -10.32 6.76 -32.55
N LYS A 147 -10.95 6.53 -31.39
CA LYS A 147 -11.04 5.25 -30.69
C LYS A 147 -12.47 4.74 -30.54
N GLY A 148 -13.45 5.63 -30.73
CA GLY A 148 -14.86 5.29 -30.72
C GLY A 148 -15.65 6.35 -31.47
N HIS A 149 -16.82 5.98 -31.94
CA HIS A 149 -17.66 6.83 -32.76
C HIS A 149 -19.13 6.45 -32.55
N ILE A 150 -20.00 7.44 -32.43
CA ILE A 150 -21.45 7.26 -32.48
C ILE A 150 -22.09 8.30 -33.40
N PHE A 151 -23.15 7.88 -34.07
CA PHE A 151 -24.00 8.74 -34.88
C PHE A 151 -25.41 8.74 -34.27
N THR A 152 -25.91 9.93 -33.92
CA THR A 152 -27.24 10.12 -33.34
C THR A 152 -28.07 10.92 -34.35
N ASP A 153 -29.14 10.32 -34.86
CA ASP A 153 -29.90 10.86 -35.99
C ASP A 153 -31.38 11.03 -35.66
N ALA A 154 -31.79 12.29 -35.47
CA ALA A 154 -33.18 12.71 -35.47
C ALA A 154 -33.49 13.54 -36.73
N GLY A 155 -32.66 13.42 -37.77
CA GLY A 155 -32.82 14.10 -39.04
C GLY A 155 -34.11 13.66 -39.73
N ASN A 156 -34.97 14.63 -40.05
CA ASN A 156 -36.29 14.39 -40.63
C ASN A 156 -37.26 13.62 -39.70
N HIS A 157 -36.98 13.60 -38.40
CA HIS A 157 -37.88 13.13 -37.36
C HIS A 157 -38.36 14.29 -36.47
N ALA A 158 -39.53 14.14 -35.85
CA ALA A 158 -40.12 15.12 -34.94
C ALA A 158 -39.97 14.69 -33.47
N ASP A 159 -38.83 14.11 -33.12
CA ASP A 159 -38.49 13.57 -31.81
C ASP A 159 -37.02 13.84 -31.44
N TYR A 160 -36.65 13.49 -30.21
CA TYR A 160 -35.27 13.54 -29.74
C TYR A 160 -34.69 12.13 -29.80
N GLU A 161 -33.52 11.99 -30.42
CA GLU A 161 -32.83 10.70 -30.48
C GLU A 161 -31.64 10.70 -29.52
N THR A 162 -31.40 9.56 -28.86
CA THR A 162 -30.29 9.38 -27.92
C THR A 162 -29.49 8.14 -28.26
N ASN A 163 -28.17 8.29 -28.35
CA ASN A 163 -27.25 7.18 -28.59
C ASN A 163 -26.12 7.19 -27.55
N SER A 164 -25.60 6.00 -27.23
CA SER A 164 -24.53 5.79 -26.26
C SER A 164 -23.39 4.98 -26.87
N GLY A 165 -22.16 5.39 -26.60
CA GLY A 165 -20.94 4.66 -26.94
C GLY A 165 -20.20 4.25 -25.68
N THR A 166 -19.52 3.11 -25.75
CA THR A 166 -18.58 2.66 -24.70
C THR A 166 -17.31 2.14 -25.36
N ALA A 167 -16.16 2.50 -24.80
CA ALA A 167 -14.85 2.00 -25.21
C ALA A 167 -14.03 1.61 -23.98
N VAL A 168 -13.24 0.54 -24.12
CA VAL A 168 -12.22 0.15 -23.14
C VAL A 168 -10.85 0.43 -23.75
N LEU A 169 -10.03 1.21 -23.05
CA LEU A 169 -8.78 1.77 -23.55
C LEU A 169 -7.66 1.54 -22.55
N ASP A 170 -6.49 1.16 -23.03
CA ASP A 170 -5.26 1.24 -22.24
C ASP A 170 -4.61 2.60 -22.51
N LEU A 171 -4.52 3.44 -21.46
CA LEU A 171 -4.05 4.82 -21.50
C LEU A 171 -2.80 4.99 -20.63
#